data_AF-A0A7S0WNH2-F1
#
_entry.id   AF-A0A7S0WNH2-F1
#
_cell.length_a   1.000
_cell.length_b   1.000
_cell.length_c   1.000
_cell.angle_alpha   90.00
_cell.angle_beta   90.00
_cell.angle_gamma   90.00
#
_symmetry.space_group_name_H-M   'P 1'
#
loop_
_entity.id
_entity.type
_entity.pdbx_description
1 polymer ?
#
loop_
_entity_poly.entity_id
_entity_poly.type
_entity_poly.pdbx_seq_one_letter_code
_entity_poly.pdbx_strand_id
1 'polypeptide(L)'
;LDIKFPRTTHLAALSKSIGRDDLVANERDAARILSYANITIEEKVDGGNVGISFRGPGQVMLQKRGHVITPASEPQYAKLAHWLATRMDKLEQVLGTRYVLFGEWMAAQHSVAYDALPDLFLAFDVYDKEAQRFLARQERDAVCRACRAVTVRTVHSGPLPGGLAALKDMLAQTQS
;
A
#
# COMPACT_ATOMS: atom_id res chain seq x y z
N LEU A 1 -10.15 6.32 -16.01
CA LEU A 1 -10.23 7.02 -14.71
C LEU A 1 -8.91 6.80 -13.99
N ASP A 2 -8.23 7.89 -13.64
CA ASP A 2 -7.04 7.83 -12.78
C ASP A 2 -7.53 7.71 -11.33
N ILE A 3 -7.52 6.49 -10.79
CA ILE A 3 -8.04 6.20 -9.46
C ILE A 3 -7.02 6.66 -8.42
N LYS A 4 -7.33 7.74 -7.69
CA LYS A 4 -6.48 8.23 -6.60
C LYS A 4 -6.60 7.32 -5.38
N PHE A 5 -5.46 6.90 -4.80
CA PHE A 5 -5.48 6.18 -3.53
C PHE A 5 -6.05 7.09 -2.42
N PRO A 6 -7.02 6.61 -1.61
CA PRO A 6 -7.66 7.42 -0.59
C PRO A 6 -6.67 7.83 0.51
N ARG A 7 -7.07 8.84 1.29
CA ARG A 7 -6.35 9.18 2.52
C ARG A 7 -6.57 8.12 3.57
N THR A 8 -5.50 7.60 4.14
CA THR A 8 -5.58 6.71 5.32
C THR A 8 -5.87 7.55 6.56
N THR A 9 -6.90 7.18 7.31
CA THR A 9 -7.27 7.83 8.58
C THR A 9 -6.46 7.22 9.72
N HIS A 10 -5.87 8.07 10.57
CA HIS A 10 -5.21 7.63 11.80
C HIS A 10 -6.26 7.11 12.78
N LEU A 11 -6.06 5.91 13.31
CA LEU A 11 -6.98 5.32 14.29
C LEU A 11 -7.01 6.09 15.62
N ALA A 12 -5.87 6.68 16.01
CA ALA A 12 -5.77 7.59 17.14
C ALA A 12 -4.51 8.43 16.99
N ALA A 13 -4.38 9.47 17.82
CA ALA A 13 -3.21 10.32 17.90
C ALA A 13 -2.00 9.61 18.57
N LEU A 14 -1.61 8.44 18.06
CA LEU A 14 -0.61 7.55 18.66
C LEU A 14 0.84 7.96 18.36
N SER A 15 1.03 8.84 17.39
CA SER A 15 2.37 9.29 16.95
C SER A 15 2.46 10.81 17.02
N LYS A 16 3.65 11.31 17.35
CA LYS A 16 3.96 12.75 17.36
C LYS A 16 3.99 13.38 15.95
N SER A 17 3.89 12.57 14.89
CA SER A 17 3.96 12.98 13.49
C SER A 17 2.60 13.33 12.87
N ILE A 18 1.52 13.36 13.64
CA ILE A 18 0.19 13.73 13.13
C ILE A 18 0.12 15.25 12.99
N GLY A 19 0.02 15.70 11.75
CA GLY A 19 -0.14 17.11 11.39
C GLY A 19 -1.58 17.59 11.52
N ARG A 20 -1.78 18.90 11.40
CA ARG A 20 -3.12 19.53 11.46
C ARG A 20 -4.08 19.04 10.38
N ASP A 21 -3.56 18.66 9.22
CA ASP A 21 -4.38 18.25 8.07
C ASP A 21 -4.71 16.75 8.08
N ASP A 22 -4.21 15.98 9.04
CA ASP A 22 -4.41 14.53 9.11
C ASP A 22 -5.82 14.14 9.55
N LEU A 23 -6.35 13.10 8.91
CA LEU A 23 -7.64 12.53 9.30
C LEU A 23 -7.40 11.67 10.54
N VAL A 24 -8.10 11.97 11.63
CA VAL A 24 -8.04 11.18 12.86
C VAL A 24 -9.44 10.69 13.19
N ALA A 25 -9.60 9.39 13.39
CA ALA A 25 -10.84 8.79 13.82
C ALA A 25 -11.19 9.24 15.24
N ASN A 26 -12.48 9.40 15.54
CA ASN A 26 -12.92 9.54 16.93
C ASN A 26 -12.79 8.20 17.67
N GLU A 27 -12.79 8.24 19.00
CA GLU A 27 -12.60 7.06 19.84
C GLU A 27 -13.63 5.95 19.59
N ARG A 28 -14.88 6.33 19.30
CA ARG A 28 -15.98 5.38 19.03
C ARG A 28 -15.74 4.63 17.72
N ASP A 29 -15.34 5.32 16.66
CA ASP A 29 -15.03 4.71 15.37
C ASP A 29 -13.79 3.84 15.44
N ALA A 30 -12.75 4.30 16.14
CA ALA A 30 -11.56 3.51 16.41
C ALA A 30 -11.91 2.21 17.16
N ALA A 31 -12.68 2.31 18.25
CA ALA A 31 -13.12 1.15 19.01
C ALA A 31 -13.96 0.17 18.16
N ARG A 32 -14.83 0.69 17.30
CA ARG A 32 -15.64 -0.11 16.37
C ARG A 32 -14.79 -0.84 15.33
N ILE A 33 -13.76 -0.19 14.77
CA ILE A 33 -12.85 -0.85 13.83
C ILE A 33 -12.07 -1.95 14.56
N LEU A 34 -11.64 -1.69 15.80
CA LEU A 34 -10.84 -2.62 16.58
C LEU A 34 -11.66 -3.76 17.22
N SER A 35 -13.00 -3.71 17.17
CA SER A 35 -13.87 -4.77 17.67
C SER A 35 -14.18 -5.85 16.63
N TYR A 36 -13.78 -5.69 15.37
CA TYR A 36 -13.96 -6.73 14.37
C TYR A 36 -13.14 -7.98 14.71
N ALA A 37 -13.73 -9.16 14.49
CA ALA A 37 -13.06 -10.43 14.73
C ALA A 37 -11.91 -10.71 13.74
N ASN A 38 -11.94 -10.08 12.57
CA ASN A 38 -10.98 -10.29 11.49
C ASN A 38 -10.30 -8.96 11.14
N ILE A 39 -9.27 -8.60 11.91
CA ILE A 39 -8.43 -7.43 11.65
C ILE A 39 -7.10 -7.91 11.11
N THR A 40 -6.54 -7.16 10.16
CA THR A 40 -5.16 -7.35 9.72
C THR A 40 -4.40 -6.05 9.95
N ILE A 41 -3.23 -6.17 10.58
CA ILE A 41 -2.30 -5.06 10.79
C ILE A 41 -1.09 -5.32 9.92
N GLU A 42 -0.76 -4.37 9.06
CA GLU A 42 0.42 -4.40 8.21
C GLU A 42 1.42 -3.32 8.61
N GLU A 43 2.67 -3.60 8.31
CA GLU A 43 3.73 -2.61 8.37
C GLU A 43 3.42 -1.45 7.43
N LYS A 44 3.43 -0.23 7.98
CA LYS A 44 3.39 0.98 7.17
C LYS A 44 4.81 1.29 6.72
N VAL A 45 5.10 0.99 5.46
CA VAL A 45 6.38 1.32 4.83
C VAL A 45 6.45 2.82 4.49
N ASP A 46 7.64 3.41 4.60
CA ASP A 46 7.95 4.80 4.30
C ASP A 46 8.65 4.93 2.94
N GLY A 47 7.83 5.00 1.89
CA GLY A 47 8.25 5.11 0.50
C GLY A 47 7.46 6.15 -0.28
N GLY A 48 7.55 6.06 -1.61
CA GLY A 48 6.73 6.83 -2.53
C GLY A 48 5.52 6.02 -3.01
N ASN A 49 4.31 6.50 -2.70
CA ASN A 49 3.07 5.88 -3.18
C ASN A 49 3.04 5.80 -4.72
N VAL A 50 2.92 4.58 -5.26
CA VAL A 50 2.81 4.32 -6.71
C VAL A 50 1.59 3.42 -6.99
N GLY A 51 0.83 3.80 -8.03
CA GLY A 51 -0.20 2.98 -8.65
C GLY A 51 0.22 2.51 -10.04
N ILE A 52 -0.04 1.25 -10.36
CA ILE A 52 0.25 0.60 -11.64
C ILE A 52 -1.04 0.05 -12.23
N SER A 53 -1.35 0.39 -13.48
CA SER A 53 -2.53 -0.12 -14.19
C SER A 53 -2.29 -0.12 -15.71
N PHE A 54 -3.23 -0.66 -16.48
CA PHE A 54 -3.17 -0.61 -17.95
C PHE A 54 -4.41 0.08 -18.53
N ARG A 55 -4.20 0.84 -19.60
CA ARG A 55 -5.27 1.42 -20.43
C ARG A 55 -5.71 0.49 -21.57
N GLY A 56 -4.83 -0.41 -21.97
CA GLY A 56 -5.01 -1.41 -23.01
C GLY A 56 -3.72 -2.22 -23.16
N PRO A 57 -3.66 -3.15 -24.12
CA PRO A 57 -2.49 -3.98 -24.33
C PRO A 57 -1.22 -3.15 -24.55
N GLY A 58 -0.15 -3.45 -23.80
CA GLY A 58 1.13 -2.74 -23.81
C GLY A 58 1.10 -1.30 -23.27
N GLN A 59 -0.05 -0.79 -22.83
CA GLN A 59 -0.23 0.60 -22.39
C GLN A 59 -0.24 0.72 -20.86
N VAL A 60 0.94 0.51 -20.25
CA VAL A 60 1.14 0.70 -18.81
C VAL A 60 0.94 2.17 -18.43
N MET A 61 0.27 2.37 -17.30
CA MET A 61 0.04 3.67 -16.67
C MET A 61 0.57 3.62 -15.24
N LEU A 62 1.44 4.58 -14.93
CA LEU A 62 2.04 4.75 -13.61
C LEU A 62 1.55 6.06 -13.03
N GLN A 63 1.25 6.07 -11.74
CA GLN A 63 0.79 7.27 -11.05
C GLN A 63 1.38 7.34 -9.66
N LYS A 64 1.69 8.55 -9.20
CA LYS A 64 1.81 8.88 -7.78
C LYS A 64 0.50 9.49 -7.30
N ARG A 65 0.40 9.81 -6.01
CA ARG A 65 -0.80 10.45 -5.46
C ARG A 65 -1.13 11.76 -6.20
N GLY A 66 -2.16 11.71 -7.05
CA GLY A 66 -2.71 12.85 -7.77
C GLY A 66 -2.08 13.15 -9.14
N HIS A 67 -1.07 12.42 -9.59
CA HIS A 67 -0.38 12.71 -10.86
C HIS A 67 0.12 11.43 -11.55
N VAL A 68 0.00 11.38 -12.88
CA VAL A 68 0.67 10.38 -13.72
C VAL A 68 2.18 10.62 -13.69
N ILE A 69 2.96 9.55 -13.65
CA ILE A 69 4.42 9.58 -13.65
C ILE A 69 4.98 8.69 -14.77
N THR A 70 6.23 8.92 -15.13
CA THR A 70 7.00 8.05 -16.02
C THR A 70 8.36 7.76 -15.40
N PRO A 71 9.09 6.73 -15.84
CA PRO A 71 10.47 6.51 -15.36
C PRO A 71 11.41 7.70 -15.61
N ALA A 72 11.09 8.58 -16.55
CA ALA A 72 11.86 9.78 -16.86
C ALA A 72 11.37 11.04 -16.11
N SER A 73 10.24 10.96 -15.40
CA SER A 73 9.63 12.13 -14.76
C SER A 73 10.46 12.70 -13.61
N GLU A 74 10.98 11.83 -12.72
CA GLU A 74 11.77 12.21 -11.55
C GLU A 74 12.86 11.16 -11.29
N PRO A 75 14.05 11.52 -10.77
CA PRO A 75 15.17 10.58 -10.57
C PRO A 75 14.81 9.35 -9.73
N GLN A 76 13.93 9.50 -8.73
CA GLN A 76 13.49 8.40 -7.88
C GLN A 76 12.75 7.30 -8.66
N TYR A 77 12.19 7.62 -9.82
CA TYR A 77 11.45 6.69 -10.68
C TYR A 77 12.32 6.04 -11.77
N ALA A 78 13.60 6.39 -11.88
CA ALA A 78 14.47 5.83 -12.92
C ALA A 78 14.54 4.29 -12.87
N LYS A 79 14.55 3.71 -11.66
CA LYS A 79 14.57 2.25 -11.45
C LYS A 79 13.23 1.56 -11.76
N LEU A 80 12.11 2.30 -11.94
CA LEU A 80 10.82 1.70 -12.29
C LEU A 80 10.87 1.00 -13.65
N ALA A 81 11.60 1.55 -14.63
CA ALA A 81 11.70 0.94 -15.95
C ALA A 81 12.25 -0.49 -15.87
N HIS A 82 13.34 -0.69 -15.12
CA HIS A 82 13.94 -2.00 -14.92
C HIS A 82 13.02 -2.92 -14.11
N TRP A 83 12.43 -2.43 -13.03
CA TRP A 83 11.51 -3.21 -12.21
C TRP A 83 10.29 -3.71 -13.02
N LEU A 84 9.69 -2.83 -13.82
CA LEU A 84 8.57 -3.15 -14.71
C LEU A 84 8.98 -4.16 -15.78
N ALA A 85 10.14 -3.99 -16.42
CA ALA A 85 10.60 -4.90 -17.48
C ALA A 85 10.68 -6.37 -17.01
N THR A 86 11.07 -6.61 -15.76
CA THR A 86 11.16 -7.97 -15.19
C THR A 86 9.80 -8.61 -14.87
N ARG A 87 8.70 -7.83 -14.88
CA ARG A 87 7.36 -8.25 -14.44
C ARG A 87 6.24 -7.91 -15.43
N MET A 88 6.54 -7.20 -16.52
CA MET A 88 5.54 -6.57 -17.39
C MET A 88 4.50 -7.57 -17.88
N ASP A 89 4.93 -8.72 -18.41
CA ASP A 89 4.03 -9.75 -18.92
C ASP A 89 3.04 -10.24 -17.86
N LYS A 90 3.50 -10.39 -16.61
CA LYS A 90 2.64 -10.83 -15.51
C LYS A 90 1.73 -9.72 -15.00
N LEU A 91 2.24 -8.50 -14.92
CA LEU A 91 1.43 -7.33 -14.57
C LEU A 91 0.30 -7.13 -15.58
N GLU A 92 0.60 -7.18 -16.87
CA GLU A 92 -0.38 -6.99 -17.94
C GLU A 92 -1.40 -8.13 -17.96
N GLN A 93 -0.94 -9.39 -17.90
CA GLN A 93 -1.79 -10.57 -17.88
C GLN A 93 -2.79 -10.55 -16.71
N VAL A 94 -2.33 -10.16 -15.51
CA VAL A 94 -3.13 -10.26 -14.28
C VAL A 94 -3.98 -9.03 -14.04
N LEU A 95 -3.41 -7.82 -14.21
CA LEU A 95 -4.15 -6.58 -13.94
C LEU A 95 -5.13 -6.28 -15.07
N GLY A 96 -4.74 -6.57 -16.31
CA GLY A 96 -5.45 -6.16 -17.51
C GLY A 96 -5.87 -4.69 -17.43
N THR A 97 -7.03 -4.39 -18.01
CA THR A 97 -7.66 -3.08 -17.88
C THR A 97 -8.57 -2.96 -16.68
N ARG A 98 -8.64 -3.97 -15.78
CA ARG A 98 -9.56 -4.01 -14.65
C ARG A 98 -8.94 -3.51 -13.35
N TYR A 99 -7.73 -3.94 -13.02
CA TYR A 99 -7.15 -3.68 -11.72
C TYR A 99 -6.17 -2.50 -11.71
N VAL A 100 -6.04 -1.87 -10.54
CA VAL A 100 -4.95 -0.94 -10.21
C VAL A 100 -4.21 -1.51 -9.01
N LEU A 101 -2.93 -1.81 -9.18
CA LEU A 101 -2.06 -2.27 -8.11
C LEU A 101 -1.42 -1.07 -7.42
N PHE A 102 -1.58 -0.96 -6.10
CA PHE A 102 -0.98 0.09 -5.29
C PHE A 102 0.11 -0.46 -4.38
N GLY A 103 1.22 0.27 -4.28
CA GLY A 103 2.34 -0.08 -3.42
C GLY A 103 3.21 1.12 -3.07
N GLU A 104 4.14 0.88 -2.15
CA GLU A 104 5.20 1.83 -1.81
C GLU A 104 6.45 1.54 -2.64
N TRP A 105 6.98 2.59 -3.26
CA TRP A 105 8.21 2.56 -4.04
C TRP A 105 9.39 2.99 -3.19
N MET A 106 10.40 2.13 -3.12
CA MET A 106 11.48 2.20 -2.12
C MET A 106 12.84 2.59 -2.71
N ALA A 107 12.90 3.03 -3.97
CA ALA A 107 14.18 3.31 -4.64
C ALA A 107 14.92 4.55 -4.11
N ALA A 108 14.23 5.43 -3.41
CA ALA A 108 14.80 6.57 -2.70
C ALA A 108 14.46 6.44 -1.22
N GLN A 109 15.42 6.76 -0.35
CA GLN A 109 15.15 6.86 1.08
C GLN A 109 14.27 8.08 1.34
N HIS A 110 13.21 7.88 2.11
CA HIS A 110 12.37 8.94 2.62
C HIS A 110 12.87 9.36 4.01
N SER A 111 12.14 9.04 5.07
CA SER A 111 12.51 9.38 6.45
C SER A 111 13.15 8.18 7.17
N VAL A 112 12.79 6.96 6.79
CA VAL A 112 13.31 5.72 7.38
C VAL A 112 14.33 5.07 6.44
N ALA A 113 15.48 4.67 7.00
CA ALA A 113 16.45 3.85 6.29
C ALA A 113 16.06 2.37 6.40
N TYR A 114 16.00 1.69 5.26
CA TYR A 114 15.74 0.25 5.18
C TYR A 114 16.98 -0.47 4.65
N ASP A 115 17.39 -1.53 5.32
CA ASP A 115 18.61 -2.30 5.03
C ASP A 115 18.35 -3.66 4.35
N ALA A 116 17.15 -4.22 4.53
CA ALA A 116 16.78 -5.55 4.03
C ALA A 116 15.40 -5.56 3.33
N LEU A 117 15.21 -4.68 2.34
CA LEU A 117 13.97 -4.67 1.55
C LEU A 117 13.88 -5.91 0.63
N PRO A 118 12.75 -6.64 0.63
CA PRO A 118 12.59 -7.80 -0.23
C PRO A 118 12.37 -7.43 -1.71
N ASP A 119 11.95 -6.19 -1.97
CA ASP A 119 11.74 -5.64 -3.32
C ASP A 119 11.76 -4.09 -3.28
N LEU A 120 11.94 -3.45 -4.44
CA LEU A 120 11.83 -1.99 -4.58
C LEU A 120 10.37 -1.52 -4.60
N PHE A 121 9.42 -2.42 -4.84
CA PHE A 121 7.98 -2.13 -4.81
C PHE A 121 7.29 -3.07 -3.84
N LEU A 122 6.66 -2.51 -2.80
CA LEU A 122 5.92 -3.27 -1.80
C LEU A 122 4.43 -2.97 -1.93
N ALA A 123 3.68 -3.93 -2.46
CA ALA A 123 2.24 -3.82 -2.68
C ALA A 123 1.46 -3.81 -1.36
N PHE A 124 0.47 -2.94 -1.25
CA PHE A 124 -0.42 -2.91 -0.08
C PHE A 124 -1.91 -2.97 -0.45
N ASP A 125 -2.30 -2.63 -1.69
CA ASP A 125 -3.70 -2.71 -2.10
C ASP A 125 -3.90 -2.97 -3.60
N VAL A 126 -5.10 -3.43 -3.95
CA VAL A 126 -5.55 -3.57 -5.33
C VAL A 126 -6.97 -3.03 -5.45
N TYR A 127 -7.17 -2.08 -6.37
CA TYR A 127 -8.49 -1.55 -6.69
C TYR A 127 -9.08 -2.22 -7.93
N ASP A 128 -10.32 -2.67 -7.82
CA ASP A 128 -11.11 -3.21 -8.93
C ASP A 128 -11.93 -2.09 -9.56
N LYS A 129 -11.60 -1.71 -10.80
CA LYS A 129 -12.30 -0.63 -11.52
C LYS A 129 -13.71 -1.01 -11.95
N GLU A 130 -14.00 -2.30 -12.12
CA GLU A 130 -15.34 -2.77 -12.49
C GLU A 130 -16.25 -2.81 -11.26
N ALA A 131 -15.77 -3.37 -10.16
CA ALA A 131 -16.52 -3.43 -8.90
C ALA A 131 -16.46 -2.13 -8.09
N GLN A 132 -15.67 -1.15 -8.54
CA GLN A 132 -15.42 0.15 -7.92
C GLN A 132 -15.03 0.09 -6.43
N ARG A 133 -14.28 -0.95 -6.03
CA ARG A 133 -13.87 -1.17 -4.65
C ARG A 133 -12.46 -1.73 -4.56
N PHE A 134 -11.84 -1.55 -3.40
CA PHE A 134 -10.64 -2.30 -3.06
C PHE A 134 -10.98 -3.78 -2.82
N LEU A 135 -10.06 -4.65 -3.21
CA LEU A 135 -10.18 -6.09 -3.04
C LEU A 135 -10.07 -6.48 -1.57
N ALA A 136 -10.74 -7.57 -1.19
CA ALA A 136 -10.50 -8.16 0.11
C ALA A 136 -9.07 -8.71 0.18
N ARG A 137 -8.51 -8.84 1.39
CA ARG A 137 -7.12 -9.25 1.61
C ARG A 137 -6.70 -10.50 0.84
N GLN A 138 -7.51 -11.55 0.92
CA GLN A 138 -7.23 -12.81 0.23
C GLN A 138 -7.18 -12.65 -1.30
N GLU A 139 -8.10 -11.86 -1.86
CA GLU A 139 -8.15 -11.55 -3.29
C GLU A 139 -6.94 -10.69 -3.71
N ARG A 140 -6.63 -9.65 -2.93
CA ARG A 140 -5.46 -8.79 -3.13
C ARG A 140 -4.17 -9.60 -3.12
N ASP A 141 -3.97 -10.47 -2.13
CA ASP A 141 -2.75 -11.27 -2.01
C ASP A 141 -2.62 -12.27 -3.17
N ALA A 142 -3.74 -12.80 -3.66
CA ALA A 142 -3.75 -13.63 -4.86
C ALA A 142 -3.32 -12.86 -6.11
N VAL A 143 -3.84 -11.64 -6.30
CA VAL A 143 -3.44 -10.75 -7.40
C VAL A 143 -1.95 -10.38 -7.30
N CYS A 144 -1.49 -9.93 -6.13
CA CYS A 144 -0.08 -9.55 -5.92
C CYS A 144 0.88 -10.71 -6.23
N ARG A 145 0.56 -11.91 -5.74
CA ARG A 145 1.36 -13.12 -6.02
C ARG A 145 1.37 -13.47 -7.51
N ALA A 146 0.23 -13.39 -8.20
CA ALA A 146 0.16 -13.63 -9.63
C ALA A 146 0.97 -12.58 -10.44
N CYS A 147 1.00 -11.33 -9.97
CA CYS A 147 1.82 -10.24 -10.52
C CYS A 147 3.32 -10.35 -10.18
N ARG A 148 3.73 -11.27 -9.30
CA ARG A 148 5.09 -11.32 -8.71
C ARG A 148 5.46 -10.02 -7.98
N ALA A 149 4.47 -9.39 -7.34
CA ALA A 149 4.65 -8.23 -6.48
C ALA A 149 4.67 -8.69 -5.01
N VAL A 150 5.73 -8.32 -4.29
CA VAL A 150 5.83 -8.59 -2.85
C VAL A 150 4.86 -7.69 -2.10
N THR A 151 4.11 -8.26 -1.16
CA THR A 151 3.22 -7.47 -0.31
C THR A 151 3.96 -6.93 0.90
N VAL A 152 3.50 -5.80 1.44
CA VAL A 152 3.95 -5.33 2.76
C VAL A 152 3.75 -6.41 3.83
N ARG A 153 4.59 -6.38 4.86
CA ARG A 153 4.59 -7.40 5.92
C ARG A 153 3.31 -7.32 6.75
N THR A 154 2.69 -8.47 6.98
CA THR A 154 1.64 -8.60 7.99
C THR A 154 2.27 -8.74 9.37
N VAL A 155 1.84 -7.89 10.31
CA VAL A 155 2.28 -7.90 11.70
C VAL A 155 1.31 -8.70 12.57
N HIS A 156 0.00 -8.58 12.29
CA HIS A 156 -1.05 -9.28 13.03
C HIS A 156 -2.20 -9.66 12.10
N SER A 157 -2.82 -10.81 12.35
CA SER A 157 -4.07 -11.22 11.71
C SER A 157 -4.98 -11.94 12.71
N GLY A 158 -6.24 -11.52 12.77
CA GLY A 158 -7.24 -12.04 13.70
C GLY A 158 -7.80 -10.96 14.62
N PRO A 159 -8.50 -11.34 15.69
CA PRO A 159 -9.07 -10.41 16.64
C PRO A 159 -7.95 -9.67 17.39
N LEU A 160 -8.24 -8.45 17.86
CA LEU A 160 -7.31 -7.64 18.65
C LEU A 160 -7.88 -7.34 20.04
N PRO A 161 -7.90 -8.33 20.96
CA PRO A 161 -8.33 -8.09 22.33
C PRO A 161 -7.42 -7.03 22.98
N GLY A 162 -8.02 -6.11 23.75
CA GLY A 162 -7.31 -4.94 24.30
C GLY A 162 -7.29 -3.71 23.37
N GLY A 163 -7.72 -3.85 22.11
CA GLY A 163 -7.96 -2.75 21.18
C GLY A 163 -6.77 -1.80 21.06
N LEU A 164 -6.98 -0.53 21.38
CA LEU A 164 -5.95 0.50 21.22
C LEU A 164 -4.72 0.29 22.12
N ALA A 165 -4.89 -0.32 23.30
CA ALA A 165 -3.77 -0.61 24.19
C ALA A 165 -2.84 -1.66 23.54
N ALA A 166 -3.40 -2.72 22.97
CA ALA A 166 -2.64 -3.73 22.26
C ALA A 166 -1.86 -3.14 21.07
N LEU A 167 -2.44 -2.19 20.33
CA LEU A 167 -1.71 -1.48 19.26
C LEU A 167 -0.51 -0.67 19.79
N LYS A 168 -0.66 -0.02 20.94
CA LYS A 168 0.44 0.74 21.55
C LYS A 168 1.58 -0.18 21.98
N ASP A 169 1.24 -1.34 22.54
CA ASP A 169 2.22 -2.35 22.96
C ASP A 169 2.98 -2.91 21.76
N MET A 170 2.29 -3.19 20.65
CA MET A 170 2.92 -3.62 19.39
C MET A 170 3.91 -2.57 18.85
N LEU A 171 3.54 -1.28 18.90
CA LEU A 171 4.41 -0.18 18.46
C LEU A 171 5.66 -0.05 19.35
N ALA A 172 5.51 -0.20 20.67
CA ALA A 172 6.63 -0.13 21.61
C ALA A 172 7.66 -1.24 21.39
N GLN A 173 7.20 -2.45 21.05
CA GLN A 173 8.07 -3.61 20.77
C GLN A 173 8.78 -3.52 19.42
N THR A 174 8.34 -2.65 18.51
CA THR A 174 8.93 -2.48 17.17
C THR A 174 10.02 -1.39 17.14
N GLN A 175 10.16 -0.60 18.21
CA GLN A 175 11.15 0.48 18.33
C GLN A 175 12.45 0.03 19.04
N SER A 176 12.59 -1.26 19.37
CA SER A 176 13.78 -1.86 19.99
C SER A 176 14.64 -2.63 19.00
#